data_AF-A0A8M1G2G8-F1
#
_entry.id   AF-A0A8M1G2G8-F1
#
_cell.length_a   1.000
_cell.length_b   1.000
_cell.length_c   1.000
_cell.angle_alpha   90.00
_cell.angle_beta   90.00
_cell.angle_gamma   90.00
#
_symmetry.space_group_name_H-M   'P 1'
#
loop_
_entity.id
_entity.type
_entity.pdbx_description
1 polymer ?
#
loop_
_entity_poly.entity_id
_entity_poly.type
_entity_poly.pdbx_seq_one_letter_code
_entity_poly.pdbx_strand_id
1 'polypeptide(L)'
;MAPPCVSACPVGTEVPPSALVEPERGDAMTPTLTALLCLGLSVRPTTRVQAGSLPKPTIWAEPSSVIPWGIPVTIWCQGSLEAQEYRLHKEGDSWPWDTQKPLESGDKVRFSIIHMTEEYARRYRCDYLSPTGQSDLSDPLELVVTGLS
;
A
#
# COMPACT_ATOMS: atom_id res chain seq x y z
N MET A 1 11.76 30.30 -24.05
CA MET A 1 13.15 30.05 -23.59
C MET A 1 13.11 28.79 -22.75
N ALA A 2 13.81 27.69 -23.00
CA ALA A 2 14.90 27.40 -23.93
C ALA A 2 14.87 25.89 -24.32
N PRO A 3 15.50 25.49 -25.45
CA PRO A 3 15.46 24.14 -26.04
C PRO A 3 16.57 23.21 -25.48
N PRO A 4 16.64 21.91 -25.88
CA PRO A 4 17.59 20.96 -25.33
C PRO A 4 18.98 21.10 -25.96
N CYS A 5 20.04 20.99 -25.17
CA CYS A 5 21.41 20.93 -25.69
C CYS A 5 21.77 19.50 -26.07
N VAL A 6 22.15 19.34 -27.34
CA VAL A 6 22.70 18.12 -27.94
C VAL A 6 24.21 18.32 -28.14
N SER A 7 24.96 17.22 -28.03
CA SER A 7 26.13 16.88 -28.86
C SER A 7 27.57 17.13 -28.35
N ALA A 8 28.32 16.01 -28.45
CA ALA A 8 29.69 15.83 -28.94
C ALA A 8 30.91 16.31 -28.12
N CYS A 9 31.75 15.33 -27.74
CA CYS A 9 33.20 15.50 -27.66
C CYS A 9 33.80 15.47 -29.08
N PRO A 10 34.91 16.18 -29.34
CA PRO A 10 36.09 15.42 -29.79
C PRO A 10 37.45 15.99 -29.35
N VAL A 11 38.46 15.10 -29.42
CA VAL A 11 39.91 15.30 -29.71
C VAL A 11 40.65 16.34 -28.86
N GLY A 12 41.72 16.03 -28.12
CA GLY A 12 42.85 15.17 -28.44
C GLY A 12 44.11 16.05 -28.61
N THR A 13 45.17 15.69 -27.88
CA THR A 13 46.59 16.08 -28.07
C THR A 13 47.03 17.42 -27.46
N GLU A 14 47.89 17.37 -26.43
CA GLU A 14 49.26 17.91 -26.48
C GLU A 14 50.11 17.41 -25.29
N VAL A 15 51.35 17.03 -25.58
CA VAL A 15 52.49 16.54 -24.77
C VAL A 15 53.68 17.39 -25.30
N PRO A 16 54.70 17.91 -24.55
CA PRO A 16 55.78 17.15 -23.83
C PRO A 16 56.51 18.00 -22.72
N PRO A 17 57.82 17.81 -22.35
CA PRO A 17 58.69 16.62 -22.22
C PRO A 17 59.38 16.42 -20.83
N SER A 18 59.69 15.15 -20.55
CA SER A 18 60.98 14.55 -20.09
C SER A 18 61.69 14.86 -18.74
N ALA A 19 62.14 13.72 -18.16
CA ALA A 19 63.41 13.46 -17.44
C ALA A 19 63.34 13.51 -15.88
N LEU A 20 63.83 12.56 -15.06
CA LEU A 20 64.78 11.45 -15.19
C LEU A 20 64.54 10.36 -14.10
N VAL A 21 65.17 9.19 -14.34
CA VAL A 21 65.69 8.18 -13.39
C VAL A 21 64.93 6.84 -13.33
N GLU A 22 65.51 5.83 -14.01
CA GLU A 22 65.31 4.38 -13.83
C GLU A 22 66.28 3.82 -12.75
N PRO A 23 66.39 2.49 -12.52
CA PRO A 23 65.39 1.45 -12.25
C PRO A 23 65.76 0.67 -10.96
N GLU A 24 64.88 -0.20 -10.42
CA GLU A 24 65.33 -1.41 -9.70
C GLU A 24 64.25 -2.51 -9.76
N ARG A 25 64.47 -3.44 -10.69
CA ARG A 25 64.40 -4.90 -10.54
C ARG A 25 63.44 -5.50 -9.49
N GLY A 26 62.33 -6.04 -9.99
CA GLY A 26 61.87 -7.42 -9.78
C GLY A 26 61.45 -7.90 -8.39
N ASP A 27 60.18 -8.31 -8.25
CA ASP A 27 59.86 -9.72 -7.97
C ASP A 27 58.36 -10.00 -8.19
N ALA A 28 58.08 -11.19 -8.74
CA ALA A 28 56.75 -11.62 -9.15
C ALA A 28 55.93 -12.10 -7.94
N MET A 29 54.72 -11.58 -7.74
CA MET A 29 53.76 -12.14 -6.80
C MET A 29 52.55 -12.71 -7.54
N THR A 30 52.51 -14.02 -7.58
CA THR A 30 51.50 -14.91 -8.17
C THR A 30 50.11 -14.65 -7.54
N PRO A 31 49.05 -14.33 -8.31
CA PRO A 31 47.72 -14.18 -7.76
C PRO A 31 46.87 -15.42 -8.10
N THR A 32 46.98 -16.49 -7.30
CA THR A 32 46.16 -17.70 -7.55
C THR A 32 45.22 -18.07 -6.40
N LEU A 33 45.14 -17.25 -5.36
CA LEU A 33 44.28 -17.52 -4.18
C LEU A 33 43.16 -16.48 -3.97
N THR A 34 42.97 -15.55 -4.89
CA THR A 34 41.90 -14.54 -4.82
C THR A 34 40.62 -14.94 -5.58
N ALA A 35 40.71 -15.96 -6.45
CA ALA A 35 39.61 -16.34 -7.34
C ALA A 35 38.48 -17.17 -6.67
N LEU A 36 38.74 -17.79 -5.51
CA LEU A 36 37.73 -18.62 -4.82
C LEU A 36 36.81 -17.83 -3.88
N LEU A 37 37.14 -16.57 -3.56
CA LEU A 37 36.25 -15.65 -2.84
C LEU A 37 35.15 -15.05 -3.74
N CYS A 38 35.20 -15.31 -5.05
CA CYS A 38 34.21 -14.84 -6.03
C CYS A 38 33.00 -15.77 -6.20
N LEU A 39 32.91 -16.88 -5.46
CA LEU A 39 31.64 -17.61 -5.34
C LEU A 39 30.71 -16.83 -4.40
N GLY A 40 30.19 -15.73 -4.93
CA GLY A 40 29.10 -14.97 -4.36
C GLY A 40 27.90 -15.89 -4.13
N LEU A 41 27.83 -16.44 -2.92
CA LEU A 41 26.64 -17.07 -2.40
C LEU A 41 25.61 -15.96 -2.21
N SER A 42 24.86 -15.69 -3.28
CA SER A 42 23.65 -14.90 -3.23
C SER A 42 22.60 -15.72 -2.50
N VAL A 43 22.76 -15.85 -1.18
CA VAL A 43 21.72 -16.39 -0.31
C VAL A 43 20.62 -15.33 -0.29
N ARG A 44 19.69 -15.41 -1.24
CA ARG A 44 18.42 -14.67 -1.21
C ARG A 44 17.28 -15.60 -0.80
N PRO A 45 17.15 -15.97 0.48
CA PRO A 45 15.85 -16.21 1.05
C PRO A 45 15.34 -14.83 1.48
N THR A 46 14.88 -14.04 0.52
CA THR A 46 13.71 -13.20 0.83
C THR A 46 12.51 -14.10 0.61
N THR A 47 12.40 -15.16 1.43
CA THR A 47 11.07 -15.62 1.82
C THR A 47 10.47 -14.41 2.50
N ARG A 48 9.78 -13.56 1.73
CA ARG A 48 8.68 -12.81 2.31
C ARG A 48 7.85 -13.91 2.95
N VAL A 49 7.88 -13.99 4.28
CA VAL A 49 6.81 -14.63 5.02
C VAL A 49 5.61 -13.92 4.46
N GLN A 50 4.87 -14.60 3.60
CA GLN A 50 3.59 -14.12 3.16
C GLN A 50 2.78 -14.16 4.44
N ALA A 51 2.76 -13.04 5.16
CA ALA A 51 1.79 -12.81 6.21
C ALA A 51 0.46 -13.20 5.54
N GLY A 52 -0.19 -14.23 6.07
CA GLY A 52 -1.44 -14.69 5.50
C GLY A 52 -2.34 -13.49 5.31
N SER A 53 -2.96 -13.34 4.13
CA SER A 53 -3.85 -12.21 3.91
C SER A 53 -4.92 -12.23 4.99
N LEU A 54 -5.11 -11.11 5.68
CA LEU A 54 -6.12 -11.00 6.71
C LEU A 54 -7.50 -11.28 6.10
N PRO A 55 -8.40 -11.97 6.82
CA PRO A 55 -9.70 -12.29 6.28
C PRO A 55 -10.44 -11.02 5.85
N LYS A 56 -10.99 -11.04 4.64
CA LYS A 56 -11.77 -9.95 4.10
C LYS A 56 -13.03 -9.72 4.96
N PRO A 57 -13.32 -8.48 5.37
CA PRO A 57 -14.50 -8.21 6.18
C PRO A 57 -15.80 -8.33 5.38
N THR A 58 -16.89 -8.57 6.10
CA THR A 58 -18.26 -8.60 5.56
C THR A 58 -18.96 -7.29 5.91
N ILE A 59 -19.71 -6.74 4.95
CA ILE A 59 -20.48 -5.49 5.11
C ILE A 59 -21.95 -5.73 4.76
N TRP A 60 -22.87 -5.15 5.52
CA TRP A 60 -24.31 -5.19 5.24
C TRP A 60 -25.04 -3.99 5.86
N ALA A 61 -26.31 -3.82 5.48
CA ALA A 61 -27.18 -2.77 6.00
C ALA A 61 -28.35 -3.36 6.77
N GLU A 62 -28.75 -2.69 7.85
CA GLU A 62 -29.98 -2.95 8.59
C GLU A 62 -30.82 -1.67 8.66
N PRO A 63 -32.15 -1.74 8.40
CA PRO A 63 -32.93 -2.96 8.14
C PRO A 63 -32.79 -3.49 6.70
N SER A 64 -32.37 -2.68 5.74
CA SER A 64 -32.12 -3.11 4.36
C SER A 64 -31.19 -2.13 3.63
N SER A 65 -30.79 -2.46 2.40
CA SER A 65 -30.01 -1.58 1.53
C SER A 65 -30.87 -0.63 0.66
N VAL A 66 -32.19 -0.75 0.69
CA VAL A 66 -33.14 0.13 0.00
C VAL A 66 -33.96 0.87 1.05
N ILE A 67 -33.67 2.15 1.24
CA ILE A 67 -34.09 2.90 2.42
C ILE A 67 -34.95 4.08 2.00
N PRO A 68 -36.15 4.27 2.58
CA PRO A 68 -36.93 5.46 2.31
C PRO A 68 -36.22 6.74 2.79
N TRP A 69 -36.48 7.85 2.13
CA TRP A 69 -35.93 9.16 2.49
C TRP A 69 -36.23 9.48 3.97
N GLY A 70 -35.24 10.00 4.67
CA GLY A 70 -35.32 10.41 6.07
C GLY A 70 -35.28 9.26 7.09
N ILE A 71 -35.41 8.00 6.66
CA ILE A 71 -35.39 6.83 7.54
C ILE A 71 -33.95 6.46 7.90
N PRO A 72 -33.66 6.08 9.16
CA PRO A 72 -32.32 5.69 9.56
C PRO A 72 -31.91 4.35 8.97
N VAL A 73 -30.60 4.19 8.72
CA VAL A 73 -29.98 2.93 8.34
C VAL A 73 -28.67 2.75 9.11
N THR A 74 -28.38 1.51 9.48
CA THR A 74 -27.12 1.13 10.11
C THR A 74 -26.34 0.25 9.16
N ILE A 75 -25.11 0.66 8.85
CA ILE A 75 -24.14 -0.15 8.12
C ILE A 75 -23.33 -0.91 9.14
N TRP A 76 -23.29 -2.23 9.02
CA TRP A 76 -22.46 -3.11 9.82
C TRP A 76 -21.22 -3.52 9.04
N CYS A 77 -20.09 -3.57 9.73
CA CYS A 77 -18.88 -4.18 9.22
C CYS A 77 -18.36 -5.20 10.23
N GLN A 78 -18.09 -6.43 9.77
CA GLN A 78 -17.57 -7.52 10.58
C GLN A 78 -16.26 -8.03 9.99
N GLY A 79 -15.23 -8.09 10.82
CA GLY A 79 -13.88 -8.53 10.48
C GLY A 79 -13.35 -9.58 11.45
N SER A 80 -12.07 -9.48 11.79
CA SER A 80 -11.43 -10.38 12.76
C SER A 80 -11.68 -9.93 14.20
N LEU A 81 -11.62 -10.88 15.14
CA LEU A 81 -11.59 -10.60 16.60
C LEU A 81 -10.35 -9.80 17.04
N GLU A 82 -9.29 -9.79 16.21
CA GLU A 82 -8.07 -9.01 16.45
C GLU A 82 -8.15 -7.60 15.86
N ALA A 83 -9.28 -7.21 15.26
CA ALA A 83 -9.46 -5.89 14.70
C ALA A 83 -9.42 -4.83 15.82
N GLN A 84 -8.64 -3.79 15.62
CA GLN A 84 -8.49 -2.66 16.54
C GLN A 84 -9.25 -1.43 16.05
N GLU A 85 -9.50 -1.34 14.75
CA GLU A 85 -10.15 -0.20 14.10
C GLU A 85 -10.78 -0.64 12.78
N TYR A 86 -11.97 -0.14 12.50
CA TYR A 86 -12.71 -0.36 11.26
C TYR A 86 -12.91 0.97 10.57
N ARG A 87 -12.74 0.99 9.24
CA ARG A 87 -12.89 2.19 8.42
C ARG A 87 -13.95 1.96 7.36
N LEU A 88 -14.91 2.85 7.28
CA LEU A 88 -15.97 2.83 6.29
C LEU A 88 -15.63 3.82 5.18
N HIS A 89 -15.54 3.32 3.96
CA HIS A 89 -15.24 4.10 2.76
C HIS A 89 -16.53 4.29 1.97
N LYS A 90 -16.80 5.55 1.59
CA LYS A 90 -17.93 5.93 0.75
C LYS A 90 -17.40 6.32 -0.63
N GLU A 91 -18.03 5.80 -1.69
CA GLU A 91 -17.64 6.14 -3.06
C GLU A 91 -17.73 7.65 -3.32
N GLY A 92 -16.64 8.21 -3.85
CA GLY A 92 -16.48 9.64 -4.09
C GLY A 92 -15.60 10.35 -3.06
N ASP A 93 -15.43 9.77 -1.86
CA ASP A 93 -14.59 10.35 -0.81
C ASP A 93 -13.14 9.89 -0.96
N SER A 94 -12.19 10.78 -0.67
CA SER A 94 -10.74 10.47 -0.71
C SER A 94 -10.22 9.87 0.60
N TRP A 95 -11.02 9.92 1.66
CA TRP A 95 -10.70 9.47 3.01
C TRP A 95 -11.88 8.65 3.58
N PRO A 96 -11.66 7.81 4.61
CA PRO A 96 -12.73 6.99 5.16
C PRO A 96 -13.84 7.83 5.78
N TRP A 97 -15.05 7.76 5.21
CA TRP A 97 -16.23 8.50 5.66
C TRP A 97 -16.45 8.45 7.18
N ASP A 98 -16.22 7.30 7.81
CA ASP A 98 -16.19 7.18 9.27
C ASP A 98 -15.23 6.08 9.73
N THR A 99 -14.79 6.15 10.98
CA THR A 99 -13.86 5.20 11.62
C THR A 99 -14.36 4.84 13.01
N GLN A 100 -14.45 3.54 13.29
CA GLN A 100 -14.96 3.03 14.57
C GLN A 100 -14.01 2.00 15.17
N LYS A 101 -13.85 2.06 16.49
CA LYS A 101 -13.15 1.03 17.25
C LYS A 101 -14.17 0.06 17.83
N PRO A 102 -13.93 -1.26 17.77
CA PRO A 102 -14.83 -2.21 18.40
C PRO A 102 -14.85 -1.96 19.91
N LEU A 103 -16.05 -2.07 20.49
CA LEU A 103 -16.21 -2.09 21.94
C LEU A 103 -15.80 -3.51 22.39
N GLU A 104 -14.63 -3.62 23.02
CA GLU A 104 -14.02 -4.88 23.50
C GLU A 104 -13.49 -5.81 22.39
N SER A 105 -13.38 -7.12 22.66
CA SER A 105 -12.99 -8.18 21.71
C SER A 105 -14.09 -8.48 20.67
N GLY A 106 -14.84 -7.46 20.26
CA GLY A 106 -15.88 -7.56 19.26
C GLY A 106 -15.31 -7.66 17.85
N ASP A 107 -15.91 -8.51 17.02
CA ASP A 107 -15.55 -8.70 15.62
C ASP A 107 -16.34 -7.78 14.68
N LYS A 108 -17.17 -6.87 15.21
CA LYS A 108 -18.02 -6.00 14.39
C LYS A 108 -18.23 -4.62 14.97
N VAL A 109 -18.46 -3.66 14.09
CA VAL A 109 -18.84 -2.28 14.41
C VAL A 109 -20.06 -1.85 13.59
N ARG A 110 -20.67 -0.75 14.00
CA ARG A 110 -21.79 -0.12 13.29
C ARG A 110 -21.48 1.33 12.95
N PHE A 111 -21.99 1.76 11.81
CA PHE A 111 -21.97 3.13 11.32
C PHE A 111 -23.43 3.55 11.05
N SER A 112 -23.88 4.65 11.62
CA SER A 112 -25.29 5.06 11.55
C SER A 112 -25.48 6.26 10.63
N ILE A 113 -26.38 6.13 9.65
CA ILE A 113 -26.95 7.26 8.91
C ILE A 113 -28.32 7.52 9.53
N ILE A 114 -28.46 8.65 10.25
CA ILE A 114 -29.69 8.95 11.00
C ILE A 114 -30.82 9.41 10.08
N HIS A 115 -30.49 10.09 8.98
CA HIS A 115 -31.44 10.59 8.00
C HIS A 115 -30.95 10.25 6.59
N MET A 116 -31.55 9.24 5.97
CA MET A 116 -31.18 8.85 4.61
C MET A 116 -31.56 9.93 3.60
N THR A 117 -30.64 10.29 2.72
CA THR A 117 -30.82 11.24 1.62
C THR A 117 -30.11 10.73 0.37
N GLU A 118 -30.28 11.41 -0.77
CA GLU A 118 -29.58 11.10 -2.03
C GLU A 118 -28.05 11.16 -1.92
N GLU A 119 -27.53 11.96 -0.99
CA GLU A 119 -26.10 12.06 -0.72
C GLU A 119 -25.52 10.73 -0.18
N TYR A 120 -26.32 9.99 0.58
CA TYR A 120 -25.94 8.72 1.18
C TYR A 120 -26.28 7.51 0.30
N ALA A 121 -27.01 7.70 -0.80
CA ALA A 121 -27.28 6.65 -1.79
C ALA A 121 -26.04 6.40 -2.66
N ARG A 122 -25.04 5.73 -2.09
CA ARG A 122 -23.72 5.46 -2.69
C ARG A 122 -23.29 4.03 -2.40
N ARG A 123 -22.17 3.64 -3.02
CA ARG A 123 -21.49 2.38 -2.70
C ARG A 123 -20.56 2.59 -1.50
N TYR A 124 -20.60 1.64 -0.58
CA TYR A 124 -19.78 1.59 0.62
C TYR A 124 -18.93 0.33 0.63
N ARG A 125 -17.73 0.44 1.19
CA ARG A 125 -16.85 -0.71 1.50
C ARG A 125 -16.22 -0.47 2.86
N CYS A 126 -15.90 -1.52 3.59
CA CYS A 126 -15.13 -1.39 4.82
C CYS A 126 -13.84 -2.20 4.78
N ASP A 127 -12.83 -1.73 5.51
CA ASP A 127 -11.67 -2.53 5.90
C ASP A 127 -11.47 -2.45 7.42
N TYR A 128 -10.48 -3.17 7.93
CA TYR A 128 -10.07 -3.05 9.33
C TYR A 128 -8.54 -3.11 9.47
N LEU A 129 -8.07 -2.55 10.59
CA LEU A 129 -6.69 -2.63 11.05
C LEU A 129 -6.59 -3.59 12.22
N SER A 130 -5.52 -4.37 12.25
CA SER A 130 -5.17 -5.32 13.31
C SER A 130 -3.66 -5.23 13.59
N PRO A 131 -3.15 -5.84 14.67
CA PRO A 131 -1.72 -5.84 14.99
C PRO A 131 -0.83 -6.38 13.86
N THR A 132 -1.38 -7.27 13.02
CA THR A 132 -0.67 -7.97 11.94
C THR A 132 -0.80 -7.25 10.60
N GLY A 133 -1.64 -6.21 10.49
CA GLY A 133 -1.76 -5.37 9.30
C GLY A 133 -3.19 -4.91 9.00
N GLN A 134 -3.37 -4.45 7.76
CA GLN A 134 -4.64 -4.02 7.18
C GLN A 134 -5.26 -5.16 6.37
N SER A 135 -6.57 -5.37 6.50
CA SER A 135 -7.31 -6.28 5.64
C SER A 135 -7.62 -5.69 4.27
N ASP A 136 -7.94 -6.56 3.31
CA ASP A 136 -8.51 -6.13 2.04
C ASP A 136 -9.88 -5.46 2.25
N LEU A 137 -10.30 -4.61 1.29
CA LEU A 137 -11.65 -4.03 1.31
C LEU A 137 -12.72 -5.11 1.16
N SER A 138 -13.84 -4.93 1.87
CA SER A 138 -15.06 -5.75 1.74
C SER A 138 -15.61 -5.74 0.31
N ASP A 139 -16.57 -6.61 0.06
CA ASP A 139 -17.47 -6.44 -1.09
C ASP A 139 -18.27 -5.14 -0.95
N PRO A 140 -18.73 -4.55 -2.07
CA PRO A 140 -19.44 -3.28 -2.03
C PRO A 140 -20.87 -3.49 -1.52
N LEU A 141 -21.29 -2.63 -0.59
CA LEU A 141 -22.68 -2.44 -0.19
C LEU A 141 -23.23 -1.21 -0.92
N GLU A 142 -24.21 -1.39 -1.80
CA GLU A 142 -24.88 -0.29 -2.47
C GLU A 142 -26.14 0.12 -1.70
N LEU A 143 -26.16 1.36 -1.20
CA LEU A 143 -27.35 1.92 -0.57
C LEU A 143 -28.17 2.70 -1.61
N VAL A 144 -29.47 2.46 -1.62
CA VAL A 144 -30.43 3.11 -2.51
C VAL A 144 -31.44 3.86 -1.66
N VAL A 145 -31.74 5.11 -2.02
CA VAL A 145 -32.81 5.89 -1.39
C VAL A 145 -34.11 5.79 -2.20
N THR A 146 -35.25 5.75 -1.53
CA THR A 146 -36.58 5.73 -2.16
C THR A 146 -37.51 6.77 -1.51
N GLY A 147 -38.60 7.16 -2.19
CA GLY A 147 -39.52 8.19 -1.68
C GLY A 147 -39.11 9.61 -2.07
N LEU A 148 -39.94 10.59 -1.70
CA LEU A 148 -39.78 12.00 -2.07
C LEU A 148 -38.98 12.75 -1.00
N SER A 149 -38.06 13.60 -1.45
CA SER A 149 -37.25 14.54 -0.66
C SER A 149 -38.03 15.77 -0.21
#